data_AF-A0A074T7U7-F1
#
_entry.id   AF-A0A074T7U7-F1
#
_cell.length_a   1.000
_cell.length_b   1.000
_cell.length_c   1.000
_cell.angle_alpha   90.00
_cell.angle_beta   90.00
_cell.angle_gamma   90.00
#
_symmetry.space_group_name_H-M   'P 1'
#
loop_
_entity.id
_entity.type
_entity.pdbx_description
1 polymer ?
#
loop_
_entity_poly.entity_id
_entity_poly.type
_entity_poly.pdbx_seq_one_letter_code
_entity_poly.pdbx_strand_id
1 'polypeptide(L)' 'MDLERNSKKLRALLLKEGFEEVSKRGSHLKLKRGDLTVILPHPKKDLPLGTVRSIYRQAGLL' A
#
# COMPACT_ATOMS: atom_id res chain seq x y z
N MET A 1 -11.11 6.12 -12.44
CA MET A 1 -10.67 5.72 -11.10
C MET A 1 -9.34 6.42 -10.83
N ASP A 2 -9.37 7.51 -10.07
CA ASP A 2 -8.15 8.18 -9.65
C ASP A 2 -7.47 7.36 -8.57
N LEU A 3 -6.44 6.61 -8.96
CA LEU A 3 -5.61 5.82 -8.07
C LEU A 3 -4.58 6.72 -7.41
N GLU A 4 -4.58 6.79 -6.08
CA GLU A 4 -3.67 7.66 -5.32
C GLU A 4 -2.23 7.17 -5.43
N ARG A 5 -1.34 8.03 -5.96
CA ARG A 5 0.06 7.66 -6.26
C ARG A 5 1.02 7.99 -5.14
N ASN A 6 0.57 8.78 -4.17
CA ASN A 6 1.40 9.17 -3.04
C ASN A 6 1.46 8.04 -1.99
N SER A 7 2.66 7.49 -1.75
CA SER A 7 2.82 6.41 -0.76
C SER A 7 2.34 6.78 0.63
N LYS A 8 2.40 8.06 1.02
CA LYS A 8 1.97 8.54 2.34
C LYS A 8 0.45 8.46 2.49
N LYS A 9 -0.29 8.85 1.44
CA LYS A 9 -1.74 8.77 1.41
C LYS A 9 -2.21 7.32 1.24
N LEU A 10 -1.52 6.53 0.40
CA LEU A 10 -1.81 5.10 0.24
C LEU A 10 -1.64 4.35 1.57
N ARG A 11 -0.57 4.64 2.33
CA ARG A 11 -0.38 4.12 3.68
C ARG A 11 -1.53 4.48 4.60
N ALA A 12 -1.94 5.75 4.63
CA ALA A 12 -3.04 6.20 5.48
C ALA A 12 -4.37 5.50 5.11
N LEU A 13 -4.62 5.30 3.82
CA LEU A 13 -5.78 4.56 3.33
C LEU A 13 -5.74 3.09 3.77
N LEU A 14 -4.61 2.40 3.58
CA LEU A 14 -4.45 1.00 4.00
C LEU A 14 -4.60 0.86 5.53
N LEU A 15 -4.01 1.75 6.32
CA LEU A 15 -4.19 1.76 7.78
C LEU A 15 -5.67 1.96 8.17
N LYS A 16 -6.39 2.87 7.49
CA LYS A 16 -7.82 3.10 7.71
C LYS A 16 -8.68 1.89 7.34
N GLU A 17 -8.26 1.16 6.31
CA GLU A 17 -8.88 -0.10 5.86
C GLU A 17 -8.60 -1.29 6.81
N GLY A 18 -7.83 -1.07 7.87
CA GLY A 18 -7.49 -2.10 8.87
C GLY A 18 -6.25 -2.92 8.52
N PHE A 19 -5.38 -2.43 7.63
CA PHE A 19 -4.05 -3.01 7.48
C PHE A 19 -3.14 -2.58 8.61
N GLU A 20 -2.35 -3.52 9.11
CA GLU A 20 -1.35 -3.30 10.15
C GLU A 20 0.06 -3.39 9.58
N GLU A 21 0.98 -2.61 10.13
CA GLU A 21 2.40 -2.64 9.77
C GLU A 21 3.09 -3.81 10.44
N VAL A 22 3.44 -4.82 9.66
CA VAL A 22 4.11 -6.03 10.17
C VAL A 22 5.60 -5.83 10.26
N SER A 23 6.21 -5.32 9.19
CA SER A 23 7.66 -5.11 9.13
C SER A 23 8.03 -4.09 8.08
N LYS A 24 9.22 -3.50 8.23
CA LYS A 24 9.79 -2.58 7.26
C LYS A 24 11.22 -2.99 6.97
N ARG A 25 11.55 -3.15 5.68
CA ARG A 25 12.93 -3.38 5.25
C ARG A 25 13.32 -2.31 4.23
N GLY A 26 14.16 -1.37 4.67
CA GLY A 26 14.55 -0.21 3.87
C GLY A 26 13.32 0.60 3.43
N SER A 27 13.11 0.69 2.11
CA SER A 27 11.99 1.40 1.51
C SER A 27 10.74 0.52 1.28
N HIS A 28 10.70 -0.73 1.73
CA HIS A 28 9.54 -1.61 1.57
C HIS A 28 8.84 -1.85 2.91
N LEU A 29 7.59 -1.41 3.01
CA LEU A 29 6.73 -1.60 4.17
C LEU A 29 5.77 -2.77 3.90
N LYS A 30 5.76 -3.75 4.79
CA LYS A 30 4.85 -4.89 4.76
C LYS A 30 3.62 -4.57 5.59
N LEU A 31 2.46 -4.56 4.94
CA LEU A 31 1.15 -4.31 5.51
C LEU A 31 0.33 -5.61 5.45
N LYS A 32 -0.42 -5.93 6.50
CA LYS A 32 -1.25 -7.14 6.56
C LYS A 32 -2.63 -6.83 7.14
N ARG A 33 -3.67 -7.42 6.55
CA ARG A 33 -5.05 -7.40 7.05
C ARG A 33 -5.65 -8.80 6.91
N GLY A 34 -5.73 -9.53 8.02
CA GLY A 34 -6.14 -10.95 7.98
C GLY A 34 -5.21 -11.75 7.05
N ASP A 35 -5.76 -12.36 6.01
CA ASP A 35 -4.99 -13.11 5.01
C ASP A 35 -4.40 -12.25 3.88
N LEU A 36 -4.78 -10.97 3.78
CA LEU A 36 -4.27 -10.06 2.77
C LEU A 36 -2.92 -9.49 3.20
N THR A 37 -1.91 -9.58 2.33
CA THR A 37 -0.59 -8.98 2.53
C THR A 37 -0.23 -8.08 1.37
N VAL A 38 0.18 -6.85 1.67
CA VAL A 38 0.53 -5.81 0.70
C VAL A 38 1.94 -5.31 1.00
N ILE A 39 2.73 -5.08 -0.06
CA ILE A 39 4.03 -4.41 0.07
C ILE A 39 3.94 -3.02 -0.51
N LEU A 40 4.14 -2.02 0.34
CA LEU A 40 4.15 -0.61 -0.01
C LEU A 40 5.59 -0.07 -0.05
N PRO A 41 6.10 0.32 -1.23
CA PRO A 41 7.35 1.05 -1.31
C PRO A 41 7.18 2.48 -0.74
N HIS A 42 7.74 2.72 0.44
CA HIS A 42 7.70 3.97 1.19
C HIS A 42 9.08 4.31 1.80
N PRO A 43 9.58 5.56 1.71
CA PRO A 43 8.90 6.77 1.25
C PRO A 43 9.11 7.09 -0.24
N LYS A 44 8.02 7.12 -1.02
CA LYS A 44 8.00 7.61 -2.41
C LYS A 44 6.82 8.56 -2.64
N LYS A 45 7.08 9.75 -3.20
CA LYS A 45 6.01 10.74 -3.48
C LYS A 45 5.14 10.36 -4.66
N ASP A 46 5.72 9.72 -5.67
CA ASP A 46 4.99 9.26 -6.85
C ASP A 46 5.33 7.78 -7.10
N LEU A 47 4.30 6.95 -7.06
CA LEU A 47 4.38 5.54 -7.40
C LEU A 47 3.93 5.34 -8.84
N PRO A 48 4.59 4.47 -9.61
CA PRO A 48 4.11 4.08 -10.92
C PRO A 48 2.68 3.55 -10.83
N LEU A 49 1.83 3.92 -11.79
CA LEU A 49 0.41 3.52 -11.81
C LEU A 49 0.24 2.00 -11.72
N GLY A 50 1.12 1.24 -12.37
CA GLY A 50 1.11 -0.23 -12.29
C GLY A 50 1.36 -0.75 -10.87
N THR A 51 2.26 -0.11 -10.12
CA THR A 51 2.54 -0.45 -8.72
C THR A 51 1.33 -0.14 -7.84
N VAL A 52 0.74 1.04 -8.00
CA VAL A 52 -0.47 1.42 -7.27
C VAL A 52 -1.60 0.44 -7.56
N ARG A 53 -1.87 0.15 -8.84
CA ARG A 53 -2.92 -0.79 -9.24
C ARG A 53 -2.69 -2.20 -8.69
N SER A 54 -1.44 -2.68 -8.67
CA SER A 54 -1.09 -3.95 -8.06
C SER A 54 -1.37 -3.96 -6.56
N ILE A 55 -1.07 -2.86 -5.86
CA ILE A 55 -1.35 -2.72 -4.43
C ILE A 55 -2.85 -2.73 -4.17
N TYR A 56 -3.65 -1.96 -4.92
CA TYR A 56 -5.11 -1.96 -4.77
C TYR A 56 -5.72 -3.34 -5.01
N ARG A 57 -5.24 -4.08 -6.02
CA ARG A 57 -5.65 -5.48 -6.28
C ARG A 57 -5.28 -6.41 -5.12
N GLN A 58 -4.05 -6.32 -4.61
CA GLN A 58 -3.61 -7.11 -3.45
C GLN A 58 -4.36 -6.76 -2.17
N ALA A 59 -4.80 -5.50 -2.04
CA ALA A 59 -5.59 -5.03 -0.93
C ALA A 59 -7.09 -5.41 -1.03
N GLY A 60 -7.53 -5.96 -2.16
CA GLY A 60 -8.95 -6.26 -2.42
C GLY A 60 -9.82 -5.01 -2.57
N LEU A 61 -9.22 -3.89 -2.98
CA LEU A 61 -9.88 -2.58 -3.17
C LEU A 61 -10.21 -2.30 -4.65
N LEU A 62 -9.92 -3.26 -5.53
CA LEU A 62 -10.17 -3.22 -6.98
C LEU A 62 -10.64 -4.59 -7.45
#